data_AF-A0A8T5LT70-F1
#
_entry.id   AF-A0A8T5LT70-F1
#
_cell.length_a   1.000
_cell.length_b   1.000
_cell.length_c   1.000
_cell.angle_alpha   90.00
_cell.angle_beta   90.00
_cell.angle_gamma   90.00
#
_symmetry.space_group_name_H-M   'P 1'
#
loop_
_entity.id
_entity.type
_entity.pdbx_description
1 polymer ?
#
loop_
_entity_poly.entity_id
_entity_poly.type
_entity_poly.pdbx_seq_one_letter_code
_entity_poly.pdbx_strand_id
1 'polypeptide(L)'
;MDEFDFDRLMEIQRMTASSIRRESEVDNKIKILDILNELTATKGKKVQVEEVIIEAGVQGLGESEVLSTLDSLKADGILKEPEIGYVQLT
;
A
#
# COMPACT_ATOMS: atom_id res chain seq x y z
N MET A 1 -20.34 -32.38 15.18
CA MET A 1 -20.13 -31.19 14.34
C MET A 1 -20.91 -31.45 13.08
N ASP A 2 -21.92 -30.63 12.81
CA ASP A 2 -22.68 -30.71 11.56
C ASP A 2 -21.87 -30.08 10.41
N GLU A 3 -21.93 -30.65 9.21
CA GLU A 3 -21.34 -30.07 7.99
C GLU A 3 -21.77 -28.60 7.78
N PHE A 4 -23.01 -28.28 8.15
CA PHE A 4 -23.57 -26.93 8.08
C PHE A 4 -22.85 -25.91 8.98
N ASP A 5 -22.32 -26.34 10.14
CA ASP A 5 -21.55 -25.46 11.02
C ASP A 5 -20.13 -25.22 10.48
N PHE A 6 -19.54 -26.21 9.80
CA PHE A 6 -18.21 -26.06 9.19
C PHE A 6 -18.23 -25.09 8.01
N ASP A 7 -19.19 -25.22 7.09
CA ASP A 7 -19.31 -24.33 5.94
C ASP A 7 -19.53 -22.86 6.36
N ARG A 8 -20.35 -22.65 7.39
CA ARG A 8 -20.60 -21.32 7.94
C ARG A 8 -19.35 -20.71 8.59
N LEU A 9 -18.55 -21.53 9.30
CA LEU A 9 -17.26 -21.08 9.85
C LEU A 9 -16.27 -20.71 8.73
N MET A 10 -16.23 -21.47 7.64
CA MET A 10 -15.39 -21.16 6.48
C MET A 10 -15.82 -19.88 5.78
N GLU A 11 -17.12 -19.61 5.66
CA GLU A 11 -17.64 -18.35 5.14
C GLU A 11 -17.20 -17.15 6.00
N ILE A 12 -17.35 -17.25 7.33
CA ILE A 12 -16.91 -16.22 8.27
C ILE A 12 -15.40 -15.99 8.18
N GLN A 13 -14.60 -17.05 8.04
CA GLN A 13 -13.15 -16.93 7.89
C GLN A 13 -12.78 -16.16 6.61
N ARG A 14 -13.44 -16.46 5.48
CA ARG A 14 -13.22 -15.74 4.21
C ARG A 14 -13.60 -14.28 4.31
N MET A 15 -14.74 -13.98 4.92
CA MET A 15 -15.17 -12.59 5.14
C MET A 15 -14.17 -11.84 6.00
N THR A 16 -13.73 -12.43 7.12
CA THR A 16 -12.75 -11.84 8.02
C THR A 16 -11.41 -11.59 7.31
N ALA A 17 -10.91 -12.57 6.56
CA ALA A 17 -9.68 -12.44 5.79
C ALA A 17 -9.76 -11.31 4.75
N SER A 18 -10.90 -11.15 4.08
CA SER A 18 -11.13 -10.06 3.13
C SER A 18 -11.14 -8.68 3.82
N SER A 19 -11.72 -8.58 5.01
CA SER A 19 -11.73 -7.34 5.78
C SER A 19 -10.33 -6.96 6.26
N ILE A 20 -9.59 -7.91 6.83
CA ILE A 20 -8.20 -7.72 7.27
C ILE A 20 -7.33 -7.26 6.10
N ARG A 21 -7.48 -7.87 4.93
CA ARG A 21 -6.73 -7.48 3.74
C ARG A 21 -7.02 -6.02 3.34
N ARG A 22 -8.29 -5.61 3.34
CA ARG A 22 -8.66 -4.22 3.01
C ARG A 22 -8.10 -3.22 4.01
N GLU A 23 -8.12 -3.55 5.30
CA GLU A 23 -7.52 -2.73 6.34
C GLU A 23 -6.01 -2.59 6.13
N SER A 24 -5.32 -3.70 5.86
CA SER A 24 -3.89 -3.69 5.54
C SER A 24 -3.56 -2.86 4.29
N GLU A 25 -4.40 -2.90 3.25
CA GLU A 25 -4.21 -2.09 2.04
C GLU A 25 -4.33 -0.58 2.35
N VAL A 26 -5.26 -0.19 3.22
CA VAL A 26 -5.42 1.20 3.67
C VAL A 26 -4.23 1.64 4.52
N ASP A 27 -3.79 0.83 5.48
CA ASP A 27 -2.63 1.13 6.33
C ASP A 27 -1.36 1.30 5.50
N ASN A 28 -1.15 0.44 4.51
CA ASN A 28 0.00 0.53 3.61
C ASN A 28 -0.04 1.82 2.80
N LYS A 29 -1.21 2.24 2.30
CA LYS A 29 -1.36 3.53 1.62
C LYS A 29 -0.99 4.70 2.53
N ILE A 30 -1.44 4.70 3.79
CA ILE A 30 -1.12 5.75 4.75
C ILE A 30 0.40 5.83 4.96
N LYS A 31 1.05 4.70 5.24
CA LYS A 31 2.51 4.66 5.44
C LYS A 31 3.29 5.17 4.24
N ILE A 32 2.91 4.74 3.03
CA ILE A 32 3.56 5.20 1.79
C ILE A 32 3.38 6.71 1.60
N LEU A 33 2.21 7.26 1.90
CA LEU A 33 1.96 8.69 1.82
C LEU A 33 2.79 9.48 2.84
N ASP A 34 2.94 8.98 4.05
CA ASP A 34 3.77 9.59 5.09
C ASP A 34 5.24 9.62 4.65
N ILE A 35 5.77 8.49 4.14
CA ILE A 35 7.12 8.41 3.56
C ILE A 35 7.30 9.42 2.43
N LEU A 36 6.33 9.50 1.51
CA LEU A 36 6.38 10.45 0.40
C LEU A 36 6.35 11.90 0.87
N ASN A 37 5.58 12.24 1.89
CA ASN A 37 5.56 13.57 2.49
C ASN A 37 6.91 13.94 3.12
N GLU A 38 7.55 13.00 3.83
CA GLU A 38 8.87 13.21 4.44
C GLU A 38 9.96 13.39 3.37
N LEU A 39 9.97 12.54 2.34
CA LEU A 39 10.91 12.61 1.24
C LEU A 39 10.73 13.88 0.41
N THR A 40 9.47 14.28 0.14
CA THR A 40 9.20 15.51 -0.62
C THR A 40 9.57 16.78 0.15
N ALA A 41 9.36 16.80 1.48
CA ALA A 41 9.79 17.91 2.34
C ALA A 41 11.32 18.10 2.31
N THR A 42 12.07 17.01 2.14
CA THR A 42 13.54 17.02 2.21
C THR A 42 14.20 17.23 0.84
N LYS A 43 13.67 16.62 -0.23
CA LYS A 43 14.33 16.51 -1.55
C LYS A 43 13.59 17.19 -2.70
N GLY A 44 12.41 17.74 -2.45
CA GLY A 44 11.60 18.45 -3.45
C GLY A 44 10.42 17.64 -3.97
N LYS A 45 9.71 18.16 -4.98
CA LYS A 45 8.36 17.67 -5.34
C LYS A 45 8.32 16.27 -5.99
N LYS A 46 9.45 15.72 -6.44
CA LYS A 46 9.52 14.41 -7.10
C LYS A 46 10.42 13.49 -6.29
N VAL A 47 10.01 12.24 -6.12
CA VAL A 47 10.71 11.23 -5.32
C VAL A 47 10.99 10.02 -6.20
N GLN A 48 12.19 9.45 -6.10
CA GLN A 48 12.52 8.21 -6.80
C GLN A 48 11.79 7.02 -6.14
N VAL A 49 11.22 6.14 -6.94
CA VAL A 49 10.51 4.95 -6.45
C VAL A 49 11.43 4.06 -5.61
N GLU A 50 12.69 3.89 -6.01
CA GLU A 50 13.70 3.14 -5.26
C GLU A 50 13.89 3.68 -3.84
N GLU A 51 13.87 5.00 -3.65
CA GLU A 51 14.00 5.59 -2.32
C GLU A 51 12.79 5.29 -1.44
N VAL A 52 11.58 5.29 -2.03
CA VAL A 52 10.36 4.90 -1.34
C VAL A 52 10.42 3.43 -0.93
N ILE A 53 10.92 2.55 -1.80
CA ILE A 53 11.11 1.12 -1.51
C ILE A 53 12.08 0.93 -0.34
N ILE A 54 13.20 1.65 -0.34
CA ILE A 54 14.20 1.56 0.73
C ILE A 54 13.60 2.01 2.07
N GLU A 55 12.94 3.17 2.10
CA GLU A 55 12.38 3.72 3.34
C GLU A 55 11.21 2.87 3.86
N ALA A 56 10.35 2.40 2.95
CA ALA A 56 9.26 1.50 3.30
C ALA A 56 9.76 0.13 3.79
N GLY A 57 10.87 -0.36 3.24
CA GLY A 57 11.55 -1.56 3.69
C GLY A 57 12.03 -1.48 5.14
N VAL A 58 12.52 -0.31 5.58
CA VAL A 58 12.86 -0.05 7.00
C VAL A 58 11.63 -0.16 7.91
N GLN A 59 10.45 0.17 7.38
CA GLN A 59 9.16 0.06 8.08
C GLN A 59 8.48 -1.32 7.95
N GLY A 60 9.15 -2.29 7.34
CA GLY A 60 8.68 -3.68 7.23
C GLY A 60 7.75 -3.95 6.05
N LEU A 61 7.64 -3.04 5.07
CA LEU A 61 6.89 -3.25 3.83
C LEU A 61 7.76 -3.97 2.80
N GLY A 62 7.20 -4.98 2.13
CA GLY A 62 7.88 -5.64 1.02
C GLY A 62 7.85 -4.81 -0.26
N GLU A 63 8.86 -4.94 -1.11
CA GLU A 63 8.95 -4.22 -2.40
C GLU A 63 7.67 -4.38 -3.26
N SER A 64 7.14 -5.60 -3.36
CA SER A 64 5.90 -5.88 -4.10
C SER A 64 4.68 -5.15 -3.52
N GLU A 65 4.62 -5.01 -2.19
CA GLU A 65 3.55 -4.27 -1.51
C GLU A 65 3.68 -2.77 -1.76
N VAL A 66 4.90 -2.25 -1.75
CA VAL A 66 5.19 -0.84 -2.07
C VAL A 66 4.76 -0.53 -3.50
N LEU A 67 5.19 -1.33 -4.47
CA LEU A 67 4.88 -1.11 -5.89
C LEU A 67 3.37 -1.19 -6.16
N SER A 68 2.70 -2.21 -5.63
CA SER A 68 1.24 -2.35 -5.78
C SER A 68 0.48 -1.21 -5.09
N THR A 69 0.96 -0.72 -3.95
CA THR A 69 0.37 0.43 -3.26
C THR A 69 0.57 1.72 -4.05
N LEU A 70 1.76 1.95 -4.61
CA LEU A 70 2.04 3.10 -5.47
C LEU A 70 1.14 3.10 -6.72
N ASP A 71 0.95 1.95 -7.37
CA ASP A 71 0.06 1.84 -8.52
C ASP A 71 -1.40 2.08 -8.14
N SER A 72 -1.83 1.61 -6.96
CA SER A 72 -3.17 1.92 -6.44
C SER A 72 -3.33 3.41 -6.17
N LEU A 73 -2.34 4.08 -5.60
CA LEU A 73 -2.37 5.53 -5.35
C LEU A 73 -2.35 6.36 -6.65
N LYS A 74 -1.69 5.86 -7.71
CA LYS A 74 -1.77 6.46 -9.05
C LYS A 74 -3.18 6.31 -9.63
N ALA A 75 -3.79 5.13 -9.49
CA ALA A 75 -5.16 4.87 -9.96
C ALA A 75 -6.20 5.74 -9.22
N ASP A 76 -5.97 6.01 -7.93
CA ASP A 76 -6.79 6.91 -7.12
C ASP A 76 -6.57 8.40 -7.46
N GLY A 77 -5.60 8.71 -8.32
CA GLY A 77 -5.25 10.08 -8.72
C GLY A 77 -4.49 10.88 -7.66
N ILE A 78 -4.04 10.23 -6.58
CA ILE A 78 -3.27 10.85 -5.50
C ILE A 78 -1.82 11.08 -5.94
N LEU A 79 -1.25 10.12 -6.67
CA LEU A 79 0.11 10.20 -7.22
C LEU A 79 0.10 10.35 -8.74
N LYS A 80 1.15 10.98 -9.26
CA LYS A 80 1.50 11.01 -10.68
C LYS A 80 2.92 10.48 -10.87
N GLU A 81 3.14 9.85 -12.01
CA GLU A 81 4.46 9.41 -12.47
C GLU A 81 4.91 10.35 -13.60
N PRO A 82 5.57 11.49 -13.28
CA PRO A 82 5.99 12.44 -14.29
C PRO A 82 7.12 11.91 -15.18
N GLU A 83 7.89 10.94 -14.68
CA GLU A 83 9.01 10.29 -15.35
C GLU A 83 9.11 8.86 -14.83
N ILE A 84 9.58 7.93 -15.66
CA ILE A 84 9.73 6.52 -15.30
C ILE A 84 10.60 6.42 -14.03
N GLY A 85 10.08 5.76 -13.01
CA GLY A 85 10.79 5.55 -11.74
C GLY A 85 10.74 6.75 -10.78
N TYR A 86 9.95 7.78 -11.08
CA TYR A 86 9.70 8.92 -10.19
C TYR A 86 8.22 9.08 -9.91
N VAL A 87 7.88 9.37 -8.66
CA VAL A 87 6.51 9.68 -8.23
C VAL A 87 6.43 11.06 -7.61
N GLN A 88 5.25 11.65 -7.74
CA GLN A 88 4.95 12.98 -7.23
C GLN A 88 3.51 13.00 -6.70
N LEU A 89 3.33 13.55 -5.50
CA LEU A 89 2.01 13.89 -4.95
C LEU A 89 1.35 14.99 -5.81
N THR A 90 0.09 14.78 -6.15
CA THR A 90 -0.73 15.75 -6.92
C THR A 90 -1.09 16.95 -6.07
#